data_AF-A0A1G3EI16-F1
#
_entry.id   AF-A0A1G3EI16-F1
#
_cell.length_a   1.000
_cell.length_b   1.000
_cell.length_c   1.000
_cell.angle_alpha   90.00
_cell.angle_beta   90.00
_cell.angle_gamma   90.00
#
_symmetry.space_group_name_H-M   'P 1'
#
loop_
_entity.id
_entity.type
_entity.pdbx_description
1 polymer ?
#
loop_
_entity_poly.entity_id
_entity_poly.type
_entity_poly.pdbx_seq_one_letter_code
_entity_poly.pdbx_strand_id
1 'polypeptide(L)'
;MVLGDAWSKIHHAHGVGRAFGRILLLDADDRKALRGLLKKHSGWDPFIEGAKVVGSRSELASKTRNEKLSGEAVAKSMVLVAAPSGVLTIGDRQQQIMPGCAMAMPASLLEGLACIIAVENLEVMLQAHNYCVPVELVGVPFVFRGSPQFSPAPVTALAKLIPKVIYFPDTDPQGLANSLGAPTIAAGYCHASWRPFRRSLMPALISRRTTLSNST
;
A
#
# COMPACT_ATOMS: atom_id res chain seq x y z
N MET A 1 41.89 -5.79 -15.97
CA MET A 1 40.43 -5.73 -15.71
C MET A 1 40.14 -6.72 -14.59
N VAL A 2 39.60 -6.27 -13.44
CA VAL A 2 39.70 -6.97 -12.15
C VAL A 2 38.32 -7.42 -11.65
N LEU A 3 38.26 -8.52 -10.89
CA LEU A 3 37.09 -8.90 -10.08
C LEU A 3 36.65 -7.73 -9.19
N GLY A 4 35.34 -7.62 -8.92
CA GLY A 4 34.85 -6.63 -7.97
C GLY A 4 35.47 -6.83 -6.57
N ASP A 5 35.75 -5.74 -5.85
CA ASP A 5 36.54 -5.72 -4.62
C ASP A 5 36.10 -6.74 -3.55
N ALA A 6 34.79 -6.95 -3.40
CA ALA A 6 34.26 -7.93 -2.45
C ALA A 6 34.64 -9.37 -2.83
N TRP A 7 34.48 -9.74 -4.10
CA TRP A 7 34.82 -11.08 -4.60
C TRP A 7 36.31 -11.30 -4.68
N SER A 8 37.10 -10.26 -5.00
CA SER A 8 38.57 -10.31 -4.94
C SER A 8 39.04 -10.58 -3.51
N LYS A 9 38.49 -9.88 -2.50
CA LYS A 9 38.82 -10.13 -1.08
C LYS A 9 38.45 -11.54 -0.63
N ILE A 10 37.27 -12.04 -0.99
CA ILE A 10 36.83 -13.40 -0.63
C ILE A 10 37.73 -14.45 -1.30
N HIS A 11 38.01 -14.30 -2.59
CA HIS A 11 38.89 -15.19 -3.34
C HIS A 11 40.31 -15.22 -2.73
N HIS A 12 40.90 -14.06 -2.42
CA HIS A 12 42.23 -13.98 -1.82
C HIS A 12 42.29 -14.49 -0.38
N ALA A 13 41.29 -14.17 0.45
CA ALA A 13 41.29 -14.53 1.86
C ALA A 13 40.97 -16.01 2.11
N HIS A 14 40.21 -16.64 1.21
CA HIS A 14 39.67 -17.98 1.44
C HIS A 14 40.00 -19.00 0.34
N GLY A 15 40.70 -18.60 -0.71
CA GLY A 15 41.11 -19.50 -1.80
C GLY A 15 39.95 -20.08 -2.61
N VAL A 16 38.77 -19.46 -2.55
CA VAL A 16 37.56 -19.96 -3.20
C VAL A 16 37.51 -19.52 -4.65
N GLY A 17 37.24 -20.46 -5.55
CA GLY A 17 36.97 -20.23 -6.96
C GLY A 17 38.22 -19.93 -7.79
N ARG A 18 38.03 -19.91 -9.10
CA ARG A 18 39.06 -19.51 -10.06
C ARG A 18 38.63 -18.25 -10.80
N ALA A 19 39.46 -17.21 -10.73
CA ALA A 19 39.23 -15.97 -11.46
C ALA A 19 39.35 -16.19 -12.97
N PHE A 20 38.32 -15.80 -13.72
CA PHE A 20 38.35 -15.72 -15.18
C PHE A 20 37.80 -14.35 -15.62
N GLY A 21 38.72 -13.40 -15.82
CA GLY A 21 38.36 -12.00 -16.09
C GLY A 21 37.62 -11.36 -14.92
N ARG A 22 36.35 -10.99 -15.12
CA ARG A 22 35.46 -10.41 -14.09
C ARG A 22 34.61 -11.45 -13.34
N ILE A 23 34.72 -12.72 -13.70
CA ILE A 23 33.86 -13.79 -13.21
C ILE A 23 34.69 -14.69 -12.28
N LEU A 24 34.09 -15.10 -11.17
CA LEU A 24 34.65 -16.15 -10.31
C LEU A 24 33.95 -17.47 -10.65
N LEU A 25 34.71 -18.42 -11.20
CA LEU A 25 34.19 -19.76 -11.48
C LEU A 25 34.25 -20.58 -10.19
N LEU A 26 33.11 -21.13 -9.78
CA LEU A 26 32.95 -21.87 -8.53
C LEU A 26 32.55 -23.32 -8.82
N ASP A 27 33.37 -24.25 -8.38
CA ASP A 27 33.03 -25.68 -8.37
C ASP A 27 32.18 -26.08 -7.15
N ALA A 28 31.97 -27.38 -6.97
CA ALA A 28 31.14 -27.89 -5.88
C ALA A 28 31.79 -27.66 -4.50
N ASP A 29 33.11 -27.79 -4.40
CA ASP A 29 33.85 -27.62 -3.15
C ASP A 29 33.96 -26.14 -2.78
N ASP A 30 34.12 -25.26 -3.77
CA ASP A 30 34.05 -23.81 -3.61
C ASP A 30 32.71 -23.37 -3.03
N ARG A 31 31.60 -23.90 -3.56
CA ARG A 31 30.26 -23.60 -3.05
C ARG A 31 30.07 -24.09 -1.62
N LYS A 32 30.65 -25.26 -1.29
CA LYS A 32 30.63 -25.81 0.07
C LYS A 32 31.46 -24.94 1.02
N ALA A 33 32.62 -24.47 0.59
CA ALA A 33 33.47 -23.56 1.34
C ALA A 33 32.78 -22.22 1.59
N LEU A 34 32.15 -21.62 0.57
CA LEU A 34 31.35 -20.40 0.71
C LEU A 34 30.19 -20.56 1.68
N ARG A 35 29.46 -21.68 1.59
CA ARG A 35 28.39 -22.00 2.55
C ARG A 35 28.93 -22.13 3.97
N GLY A 36 30.09 -22.76 4.16
CA GLY A 36 30.77 -22.86 5.46
C GLY A 36 31.18 -21.50 6.02
N LEU A 37 31.72 -20.61 5.18
CA LEU A 37 32.07 -19.24 5.55
C LEU A 37 30.83 -18.43 5.94
N LEU A 38 29.75 -18.54 5.17
CA LEU A 38 28.48 -17.91 5.49
C LEU A 38 27.97 -18.39 6.85
N LYS A 39 27.87 -19.71 7.08
CA LYS A 39 27.48 -20.25 8.39
C LYS A 39 28.34 -19.71 9.53
N LYS A 40 29.66 -19.69 9.35
CA LYS A 40 30.62 -19.25 10.37
C LYS A 40 30.49 -17.76 10.71
N HIS A 41 30.25 -16.91 9.71
CA HIS A 41 30.26 -15.47 9.89
C HIS A 41 28.88 -14.84 10.07
N SER A 42 27.82 -15.42 9.50
CA SER A 42 26.45 -14.91 9.62
C SER A 42 25.58 -15.70 10.60
N GLY A 43 26.02 -16.88 11.04
CA GLY A 43 25.28 -17.73 11.98
C GLY A 43 24.03 -18.39 11.37
N TRP A 44 23.85 -18.34 10.05
CA TRP A 44 22.72 -18.97 9.35
C TRP A 44 23.15 -19.61 8.02
N ASP A 45 22.35 -20.56 7.52
CA ASP A 45 22.62 -21.34 6.32
C ASP A 45 21.64 -20.98 5.17
N PRO A 46 22.12 -20.41 4.06
CA PRO A 46 21.25 -19.98 2.95
C PRO A 46 20.60 -21.13 2.15
N PHE A 47 21.02 -22.37 2.38
CA PHE A 47 20.46 -23.54 1.69
C PHE A 47 19.45 -24.33 2.55
N ILE A 48 19.17 -23.87 3.78
CA ILE A 48 18.08 -24.43 4.58
C ILE A 48 16.85 -23.54 4.36
N GLU A 49 15.85 -24.12 3.69
CA GLU A 49 14.57 -23.46 3.47
C GLU A 49 13.93 -23.13 4.83
N GLY A 50 13.62 -21.86 5.08
CA GLY A 50 13.09 -21.42 6.37
C GLY A 50 14.13 -21.09 7.46
N ALA A 51 15.44 -21.18 7.19
CA ALA A 51 16.49 -20.60 8.06
C ALA A 51 16.52 -19.06 8.01
N LYS A 52 15.33 -18.45 7.97
CA LYS A 52 15.13 -17.00 7.99
C LYS A 52 15.68 -16.45 9.28
N VAL A 53 16.35 -15.30 9.18
CA VAL A 53 16.62 -14.46 10.33
C VAL A 53 15.25 -14.08 10.93
N VAL A 54 14.98 -14.59 12.13
CA VAL A 54 13.71 -14.34 12.82
C VAL A 54 13.74 -12.91 13.35
N GLY A 55 12.82 -12.08 12.86
CA GLY A 55 12.63 -10.70 13.29
C GLY A 55 11.97 -9.83 12.22
N SER A 56 11.21 -8.83 12.65
CA SER A 56 10.67 -7.80 11.76
C SER A 56 11.80 -7.05 11.05
N ARG A 57 11.51 -6.43 9.92
CA ARG A 57 12.50 -5.65 9.16
C ARG A 57 13.19 -4.55 9.99
N SER A 58 12.48 -3.96 10.94
CA SER A 58 13.01 -2.99 11.91
C SER A 58 13.97 -3.62 12.94
N GLU A 59 13.70 -4.85 13.39
CA GLU A 59 14.60 -5.61 14.26
C GLU A 59 15.87 -6.04 13.51
N LEU A 60 15.76 -6.30 12.20
CA LEU A 60 16.88 -6.62 11.34
C LEU A 60 17.70 -5.38 10.96
N ALA A 61 17.05 -4.23 10.74
CA ALA A 61 17.72 -2.95 10.50
C ALA A 61 18.49 -2.43 11.71
N SER A 62 17.98 -2.68 12.93
CA SER A 62 18.67 -2.29 14.17
C SER A 62 19.87 -3.20 14.50
N LYS A 63 19.93 -4.42 13.95
CA LYS A 63 20.98 -5.41 14.23
C LYS A 63 21.94 -5.65 13.06
N THR A 64 21.56 -5.31 11.83
CA THR A 64 22.35 -5.63 10.63
C THR A 64 22.26 -4.51 9.58
N ARG A 65 23.35 -4.29 8.81
CA ARG A 65 23.36 -3.36 7.66
C ARG A 65 22.60 -3.86 6.42
N ASN A 66 21.95 -5.03 6.49
CA ASN A 66 21.32 -5.65 5.33
C ASN A 66 19.83 -5.98 5.59
N GLU A 67 19.04 -4.91 5.72
CA GLU A 67 17.59 -4.89 5.95
C GLU A 67 16.77 -5.73 4.93
N LYS A 68 17.35 -6.06 3.76
CA LYS A 68 16.68 -6.77 2.66
C LYS A 68 16.42 -8.26 2.93
N LEU A 69 16.88 -8.81 4.06
CA LEU A 69 16.74 -10.22 4.42
C LEU A 69 15.36 -10.63 4.95
N SER A 70 14.47 -9.68 5.29
CA SER A 70 13.16 -10.01 5.88
C SER A 70 12.11 -10.47 4.87
N GLY A 71 12.30 -10.22 3.57
CA GLY A 71 11.28 -10.48 2.54
C GLY A 71 9.99 -9.65 2.65
N GLU A 72 9.82 -8.89 3.76
CA GLU A 72 8.70 -7.97 3.95
C GLU A 72 9.02 -6.64 3.26
N ALA A 73 8.23 -6.29 2.26
CA ALA A 73 8.21 -4.94 1.72
C ALA A 73 7.33 -4.09 2.63
N VAL A 74 7.93 -3.21 3.44
CA VAL A 74 7.23 -2.27 4.34
C VAL A 74 6.12 -1.50 3.60
N ALA A 75 6.33 -1.17 2.32
CA ALA A 75 5.36 -0.49 1.48
C ALA A 75 4.10 -1.31 1.13
N LYS A 76 4.09 -2.64 1.33
CA LYS A 76 2.94 -3.51 0.99
C LYS A 76 1.75 -3.38 1.94
N SER A 77 1.87 -2.65 3.05
CA SER A 77 0.78 -2.39 3.98
C SER A 77 0.49 -0.90 4.16
N MET A 78 1.18 -0.03 3.42
CA MET A 78 1.05 1.41 3.55
C MET A 78 -0.08 1.95 2.67
N VAL A 79 -0.81 2.93 3.19
CA VAL A 79 -1.82 3.70 2.49
C VAL A 79 -1.47 5.18 2.56
N LEU A 80 -1.88 5.93 1.55
CA LEU A 80 -1.79 7.39 1.56
C LEU A 80 -3.10 7.96 2.09
N VAL A 81 -3.01 8.85 3.07
CA VAL A 81 -4.16 9.42 3.80
C VAL A 81 -4.10 10.94 3.80
N ALA A 82 -5.22 11.59 3.52
CA ALA A 82 -5.40 13.03 3.61
C ALA A 82 -6.69 13.33 4.37
N ALA A 83 -6.83 14.57 4.84
CA ALA A 83 -8.01 15.02 5.55
C ALA A 83 -8.51 16.32 4.90
N PRO A 84 -9.74 16.37 4.35
CA PRO A 84 -10.30 17.61 3.81
C PRO A 84 -10.35 18.74 4.83
N SER A 85 -10.56 18.41 6.12
CA SER A 85 -10.52 19.34 7.24
C SER A 85 -9.11 19.86 7.59
N GLY A 86 -8.05 19.25 7.03
CA GLY A 86 -6.67 19.45 7.48
C GLY A 86 -6.33 18.72 8.80
N VAL A 87 -7.28 18.00 9.40
CA VAL A 87 -7.06 17.25 10.65
C VAL A 87 -7.50 15.79 10.47
N LEU A 88 -6.54 14.88 10.65
CA LEU A 88 -6.79 13.44 10.64
C LEU A 88 -6.92 12.93 12.07
N THR A 89 -8.05 12.31 12.38
CA THR A 89 -8.29 11.66 13.69
C THR A 89 -8.09 10.16 13.56
N ILE A 90 -7.19 9.59 14.39
CA ILE A 90 -6.92 8.16 14.47
C ILE A 90 -6.95 7.75 15.94
N GLY A 91 -7.95 6.96 16.32
CA GLY A 91 -8.25 6.70 17.73
C GLY A 91 -8.44 8.02 18.48
N ASP A 92 -7.71 8.20 19.59
CA ASP A 92 -7.79 9.41 20.42
C ASP A 92 -6.79 10.51 20.01
N ARG A 93 -6.09 10.34 18.88
CA ARG A 93 -5.07 11.29 18.42
C ARG A 93 -5.54 12.07 17.22
N GLN A 94 -5.22 13.37 17.22
CA GLN A 94 -5.39 14.25 16.07
C GLN A 94 -4.03 14.59 15.49
N GLN A 95 -3.91 14.46 14.18
CA GLN A 95 -2.72 14.82 13.41
C GLN A 95 -3.09 15.89 12.39
N GLN A 96 -2.39 17.02 12.43
CA GLN A 96 -2.52 18.03 11.38
C GLN A 96 -1.84 17.56 10.10
N ILE A 97 -2.52 17.79 8.98
CA ILE A 97 -2.00 17.57 7.62
C ILE A 97 -2.00 18.92 6.93
N MET A 98 -0.82 19.37 6.50
CA MET A 98 -0.69 20.65 5.79
C MET A 98 -1.45 20.59 4.45
N PRO A 99 -2.03 21.70 3.98
CA PRO A 99 -2.57 21.80 2.64
C PRO A 99 -1.57 21.32 1.57
N GLY A 100 -2.05 20.56 0.59
CA GLY A 100 -1.20 19.98 -0.46
C GLY A 100 -0.47 18.69 -0.06
N CYS A 101 -0.54 18.29 1.21
CA CYS A 101 0.15 17.11 1.72
C CYS A 101 -0.80 15.92 1.96
N ALA A 102 -0.23 14.72 1.91
CA ALA A 102 -0.84 13.50 2.38
C ALA A 102 0.18 12.71 3.20
N MET A 103 -0.29 11.90 4.14
CA MET A 103 0.53 11.11 5.04
C MET A 103 0.50 9.64 4.61
N ALA A 104 1.67 9.04 4.45
CA ALA A 104 1.79 7.60 4.27
C ALA A 104 1.80 6.91 5.63
N MET A 105 0.93 5.92 5.84
CA MET A 105 0.83 5.18 7.10
C MET A 105 0.37 3.73 6.91
N PRO A 106 0.60 2.85 7.89
CA PRO A 106 0.06 1.48 7.85
C PRO A 106 -1.47 1.48 7.81
N ALA A 107 -2.05 0.66 6.94
CA ALA A 107 -3.50 0.51 6.82
C ALA A 107 -4.17 0.07 8.13
N SER A 108 -3.44 -0.69 8.97
CA SER A 108 -3.94 -1.18 10.26
C SER A 108 -4.30 -0.07 11.25
N LEU A 109 -3.73 1.13 11.10
CA LEU A 109 -4.11 2.29 11.91
C LEU A 109 -5.52 2.80 11.61
N LEU A 110 -6.10 2.41 10.46
CA LEU A 110 -7.42 2.86 10.02
C LEU A 110 -8.53 1.84 10.28
N GLU A 111 -8.23 0.59 10.66
CA GLU A 111 -9.20 -0.53 10.75
C GLU A 111 -10.36 -0.27 11.72
N GLY A 112 -10.20 0.64 12.69
CA GLY A 112 -11.25 1.02 13.65
C GLY A 112 -12.16 2.16 13.20
N LEU A 113 -11.95 2.73 12.01
CA LEU A 113 -12.76 3.84 11.52
C LEU A 113 -14.13 3.37 11.04
N ALA A 114 -15.17 4.16 11.34
CA ALA A 114 -16.52 3.88 10.87
C ALA A 114 -16.69 4.14 9.37
N CYS A 115 -15.89 5.06 8.81
CA CYS A 115 -15.99 5.46 7.41
C CYS A 115 -14.65 5.93 6.84
N ILE A 116 -14.44 5.67 5.54
CA ILE A 116 -13.37 6.25 4.73
C ILE A 116 -13.92 6.74 3.38
N ILE A 117 -13.23 7.69 2.76
CA ILE A 117 -13.47 8.12 1.38
C ILE A 117 -12.32 7.61 0.51
N ALA A 118 -12.58 6.61 -0.33
CA ALA A 118 -11.59 6.04 -1.23
C ALA A 118 -11.47 6.90 -2.49
N VAL A 119 -10.31 7.54 -2.68
CA VAL A 119 -10.06 8.51 -3.76
C VAL A 119 -9.27 7.86 -4.89
N GLU A 120 -9.78 7.99 -6.11
CA GLU A 120 -9.14 7.41 -7.30
C GLU A 120 -7.97 8.22 -7.83
N ASN A 121 -8.05 9.54 -7.71
CA ASN A 121 -7.10 10.46 -8.31
C ASN A 121 -6.09 10.98 -7.29
N LEU A 122 -4.79 10.84 -7.58
CA LEU A 122 -3.74 11.29 -6.68
C LEU A 122 -3.70 12.81 -6.55
N GLU A 123 -4.02 13.56 -7.60
CA GLU A 123 -4.07 15.01 -7.54
C GLU A 123 -5.22 15.48 -6.64
N VAL A 124 -6.41 14.88 -6.77
CA VAL A 124 -7.56 15.13 -5.87
C VAL A 124 -7.17 14.86 -4.42
N MET A 125 -6.46 13.75 -4.18
CA MET A 125 -5.96 13.38 -2.86
C MET A 125 -5.04 14.43 -2.26
N LEU A 126 -4.08 14.95 -3.03
CA LEU A 126 -3.16 16.00 -2.58
C LEU A 126 -3.87 17.34 -2.40
N GLN A 127 -4.92 17.58 -3.18
CA GLN A 127 -5.75 18.79 -3.12
C GLN A 127 -6.97 18.66 -2.22
N ALA A 128 -7.04 17.65 -1.33
CA ALA A 128 -8.23 17.34 -0.52
C ALA A 128 -8.80 18.55 0.24
N HIS A 129 -7.93 19.46 0.70
CA HIS A 129 -8.29 20.70 1.40
C HIS A 129 -9.13 21.69 0.56
N ASN A 130 -9.10 21.58 -0.77
CA ASN A 130 -9.90 22.42 -1.68
C ASN A 130 -11.31 21.86 -1.93
N TYR A 131 -11.61 20.66 -1.44
CA TYR A 131 -12.90 20.01 -1.66
C TYR A 131 -13.85 20.28 -0.51
N CYS A 132 -14.98 20.90 -0.83
CA CYS A 132 -16.10 21.03 0.11
C CYS A 132 -16.84 19.70 0.22
N VAL A 133 -16.61 18.98 1.31
CA VAL A 133 -17.38 17.79 1.68
C VAL A 133 -18.57 18.18 2.57
N PRO A 134 -19.66 17.39 2.58
CA PRO A 134 -20.74 17.55 3.54
C PRO A 134 -20.20 17.59 4.98
N VAL A 135 -20.91 18.30 5.87
CA VAL A 135 -20.48 18.46 7.27
C VAL A 135 -20.31 17.12 7.97
N GLU A 136 -21.10 16.11 7.59
CA GLU A 136 -21.03 14.75 8.13
C GLU A 136 -19.77 13.99 7.69
N LEU A 137 -19.10 14.46 6.63
CA LEU A 137 -17.91 13.84 6.05
C LEU A 137 -16.63 14.66 6.29
N VAL A 138 -16.71 15.82 6.95
CA VAL A 138 -15.56 16.71 7.14
C VAL A 138 -14.40 16.06 7.90
N GLY A 139 -14.72 15.19 8.86
CA GLY A 139 -13.75 14.41 9.64
C GLY A 139 -13.40 13.05 9.04
N VAL A 140 -13.99 12.68 7.90
CA VAL A 140 -13.76 11.37 7.27
C VAL A 140 -12.49 11.45 6.42
N PRO A 141 -11.52 10.54 6.60
CA PRO A 141 -10.28 10.60 5.85
C PRO A 141 -10.48 10.23 4.40
N PHE A 142 -9.73 10.93 3.55
CA PHE A 142 -9.48 10.53 2.18
C PHE A 142 -8.37 9.49 2.19
N VAL A 143 -8.57 8.37 1.49
CA VAL A 143 -7.62 7.28 1.35
C VAL A 143 -7.40 7.05 -0.14
N PHE A 144 -6.17 7.22 -0.61
CA PHE A 144 -5.86 7.02 -2.02
C PHE A 144 -5.98 5.53 -2.37
N ARG A 145 -6.78 5.19 -3.40
CA ARG A 145 -7.06 3.80 -3.78
C ARG A 145 -5.84 3.04 -4.28
N GLY A 146 -4.79 3.75 -4.69
CA GLY A 146 -3.57 3.20 -5.26
C GLY A 146 -3.40 3.51 -6.75
N SER A 147 -2.18 3.26 -7.23
CA SER A 147 -1.71 3.41 -8.61
C SER A 147 -0.59 2.39 -8.88
N PRO A 148 0.00 2.34 -10.07
CA PRO A 148 1.21 1.52 -10.28
C PRO A 148 2.36 1.85 -9.33
N GLN A 149 2.42 3.08 -8.79
CA GLN A 149 3.42 3.51 -7.81
C GLN A 149 3.00 3.22 -6.36
N PHE A 150 1.70 3.11 -6.09
CA PHE A 150 1.14 2.85 -4.76
C PHE A 150 0.21 1.64 -4.80
N SER A 151 0.64 0.51 -4.22
CA SER A 151 -0.15 -0.72 -4.32
C SER A 151 -1.61 -0.52 -3.88
N PRO A 152 -2.61 -0.98 -4.66
CA PRO A 152 -4.02 -0.89 -4.28
C PRO A 152 -4.45 -1.96 -3.26
N ALA A 153 -3.62 -2.98 -3.04
CA ALA A 153 -3.93 -4.12 -2.18
C ALA A 153 -4.25 -3.74 -0.72
N PRO A 154 -3.51 -2.83 -0.05
CA PRO A 154 -3.79 -2.43 1.34
C PRO A 154 -5.15 -1.75 1.47
N VAL A 155 -5.50 -0.89 0.53
CA VAL A 155 -6.78 -0.16 0.54
C VAL A 155 -7.93 -1.13 0.28
N THR A 156 -7.72 -2.10 -0.62
CA THR A 156 -8.71 -3.16 -0.90
C THR A 156 -8.96 -4.03 0.31
N ALA A 157 -7.91 -4.36 1.08
CA ALA A 157 -8.02 -5.10 2.33
C ALA A 157 -8.73 -4.27 3.40
N LEU A 158 -8.33 -3.01 3.58
CA LEU A 158 -8.94 -2.06 4.51
C LEU A 158 -10.44 -1.87 4.21
N ALA A 159 -10.81 -1.69 2.95
CA ALA A 159 -12.21 -1.49 2.53
C ALA A 159 -13.14 -2.65 2.90
N LYS A 160 -12.62 -3.86 3.14
CA LYS A 160 -13.41 -5.01 3.62
C LYS A 160 -13.67 -4.96 5.13
N LEU A 161 -12.86 -4.22 5.88
CA LEU A 161 -12.94 -4.10 7.33
C LEU A 161 -13.73 -2.86 7.77
N ILE A 162 -13.74 -1.81 6.94
CA ILE A 162 -14.45 -0.56 7.23
C ILE A 162 -15.95 -0.71 6.95
N PRO A 163 -16.84 -0.38 7.90
CA PRO A 163 -18.29 -0.51 7.72
C PRO A 163 -18.85 0.30 6.56
N LYS A 164 -18.26 1.46 6.26
CA LYS A 164 -18.72 2.36 5.20
C LYS A 164 -17.55 2.90 4.36
N VAL A 165 -17.51 2.50 3.10
CA VAL A 165 -16.56 3.04 2.12
C VAL A 165 -17.30 3.89 1.11
N ILE A 166 -16.91 5.15 0.99
CA ILE A 166 -17.46 6.08 0.01
C ILE A 166 -16.44 6.23 -1.12
N TYR A 167 -16.83 5.93 -2.35
CA TYR A 167 -15.92 6.04 -3.49
C TYR A 167 -15.97 7.44 -4.10
N PHE A 168 -14.80 8.04 -4.29
CA PHE A 168 -14.60 9.31 -4.99
C PHE A 168 -13.85 9.02 -6.31
N PRO A 169 -14.59 8.65 -7.38
CA PRO A 169 -13.99 8.26 -8.64
C PRO A 169 -13.51 9.44 -9.48
N ASP A 170 -12.74 9.10 -10.51
CA ASP A 170 -12.56 9.99 -11.65
C ASP A 170 -13.89 10.20 -12.40
N THR A 171 -14.04 11.35 -13.04
CA THR A 171 -15.25 11.71 -13.82
C THR A 171 -15.30 11.07 -15.20
N ASP A 172 -14.34 10.19 -15.52
CA ASP A 172 -14.34 9.46 -16.77
C ASP A 172 -15.30 8.25 -16.73
N PRO A 173 -15.71 7.71 -17.89
CA PRO A 173 -16.63 6.57 -17.94
C PRO A 173 -16.15 5.34 -17.18
N GLN A 174 -14.84 5.13 -17.06
CA GLN A 174 -14.26 3.99 -16.38
C GLN A 174 -14.33 4.16 -14.85
N GLY A 175 -13.98 5.34 -14.32
CA GLY A 175 -14.10 5.68 -12.90
C GLY A 175 -15.55 5.63 -12.42
N LEU A 176 -16.48 6.12 -13.25
CA LEU A 176 -17.92 6.00 -13.01
C LEU A 176 -18.38 4.53 -13.04
N ALA A 177 -18.00 3.75 -14.06
CA ALA A 177 -18.35 2.33 -14.16
C ALA A 177 -17.83 1.51 -12.96
N ASN A 178 -16.60 1.79 -12.50
CA ASN A 178 -16.00 1.16 -11.32
C ASN A 178 -16.77 1.48 -10.03
N SER A 179 -17.41 2.66 -9.98
CA SER A 179 -18.15 3.12 -8.80
C SER A 179 -19.60 2.68 -8.79
N LEU A 180 -20.22 2.41 -9.94
CA LEU A 180 -21.62 1.99 -10.02
C LEU A 180 -21.91 0.65 -9.33
N GLY A 181 -20.89 -0.19 -9.13
CA GLY A 181 -20.99 -1.41 -8.32
C GLY A 181 -20.81 -1.19 -6.80
N ALA A 182 -20.49 0.04 -6.38
CA ALA A 182 -20.22 0.35 -4.98
C ALA A 182 -21.50 0.71 -4.20
N PRO A 183 -21.57 0.38 -2.90
CA PRO A 183 -22.73 0.67 -2.07
C PRO A 183 -22.96 2.17 -1.83
N THR A 184 -21.94 3.02 -1.95
CA THR A 184 -22.07 4.50 -1.81
C THR A 184 -20.99 5.23 -2.61
N ILE A 185 -21.38 6.24 -3.39
CA ILE A 185 -20.50 7.05 -4.25
C ILE A 185 -20.60 8.53 -3.84
N ALA A 186 -19.46 9.22 -3.74
CA ALA A 186 -19.34 10.66 -3.49
C ALA A 186 -19.27 11.52 -4.77
N ALA A 187 -19.77 11.01 -5.89
CA ALA A 187 -19.71 11.74 -7.16
C ALA A 187 -20.44 13.09 -7.04
N GLY A 188 -19.73 14.20 -7.30
CA GLY A 188 -20.31 15.55 -7.34
C GLY A 188 -19.96 16.50 -6.20
N TYR A 189 -19.05 16.14 -5.28
CA TYR A 189 -18.49 17.08 -4.30
C TYR A 189 -17.22 17.72 -4.86
N CYS A 190 -17.37 18.70 -5.76
CA CYS A 190 -16.24 19.39 -6.41
C CYS A 190 -16.45 20.91 -6.35
N HIS A 191 -15.43 21.65 -5.89
CA HIS A 191 -15.18 23.10 -5.98
C HIS A 191 -16.34 24.08 -5.68
N ALA A 192 -16.08 25.18 -4.96
CA ALA A 192 -17.10 26.18 -4.59
C ALA A 192 -17.90 26.78 -5.77
N SER A 193 -17.42 26.64 -7.00
CA SER A 193 -18.10 27.11 -8.23
C SER A 193 -18.94 26.05 -8.95
N TRP A 194 -18.91 24.78 -8.54
CA TRP A 194 -19.68 23.70 -9.15
C TRP A 194 -20.86 23.33 -8.26
N ARG A 195 -22.07 23.41 -8.81
CA ARG A 195 -23.30 23.07 -8.07
C ARG A 195 -23.28 21.57 -7.76
N PRO A 196 -23.69 21.15 -6.55
CA PRO A 196 -23.80 19.73 -6.22
C PRO A 196 -24.64 19.04 -7.28
N PHE A 197 -24.18 17.89 -7.76
CA PHE A 197 -24.94 17.02 -8.65
C PHE A 197 -26.26 16.69 -7.95
N ARG A 198 -27.34 17.43 -8.29
CA ARG A 198 -28.64 17.25 -7.66
C ARG A 198 -29.08 15.83 -7.96
N ARG A 199 -29.59 15.18 -6.92
CA ARG A 199 -30.14 13.83 -6.83
C ARG A 199 -31.39 13.59 -7.71
N SER A 200 -31.51 14.20 -8.90
CA SER A 200 -32.74 14.20 -9.70
C SER A 200 -32.70 13.35 -10.98
N LEU A 201 -31.74 12.43 -11.15
CA LEU A 201 -31.69 11.55 -12.33
C LEU A 201 -31.66 10.04 -12.02
N MET A 202 -32.18 9.64 -10.86
CA MET A 202 -32.63 8.25 -10.67
C MET A 202 -34.11 8.18 -10.28
N PRO A 203 -35.00 8.10 -11.28
CA PRO A 203 -36.15 7.23 -11.21
C PRO A 203 -36.00 6.10 -12.22
N ALA A 204 -36.33 4.88 -11.79
CA ALA A 204 -36.34 3.62 -12.54
C ALA A 204 -34.98 2.92 -12.69
N LEU A 205 -34.63 2.08 -11.70
CA LEU A 205 -34.00 0.77 -11.94
C LEU A 205 -33.95 -0.14 -10.69
N ILE A 206 -34.47 0.30 -9.54
CA ILE A 206 -34.73 -0.57 -8.37
C ILE A 206 -36.25 -0.68 -8.17
N SER A 207 -36.94 -1.35 -9.10
CA SER A 207 -38.26 -1.95 -8.86
C SER A 207 -38.62 -2.89 -10.02
N ARG A 208 -37.90 -4.01 -10.16
CA ARG A 208 -38.37 -5.23 -10.85
C ARG A 208 -37.63 -6.44 -10.29
N ARG A 209 -37.90 -6.79 -9.03
CA ARG A 209 -37.63 -8.14 -8.50
C ARG A 209 -38.44 -8.36 -7.21
N THR A 210 -39.76 -8.36 -7.33
CA THR A 210 -40.70 -8.99 -6.38
C THR A 210 -42.10 -8.88 -6.95
N THR A 211 -42.46 -9.81 -7.85
CA THR A 211 -43.83 -10.30 -8.07
C THR A 211 -43.74 -11.42 -9.10
N LEU A 212 -43.81 -12.66 -8.60
CA LEU A 212 -44.07 -13.97 -9.22
C LEU A 212 -43.55 -14.93 -8.14
N SER A 213 -44.33 -15.66 -7.36
CA SER A 213 -45.65 -16.24 -7.57
C SER A 213 -46.20 -16.66 -6.19
N ASN A 214 -47.46 -16.38 -5.88
CA ASN A 214 -48.26 -17.15 -4.91
C ASN A 214 -49.74 -16.86 -5.13
N SER A 215 -50.36 -17.66 -6.00
CA SER A 215 -51.79 -18.00 -6.12
C SER A 215 -51.81 -19.01 -7.27
N THR A 216 -52.22 -20.27 -7.16
CA THR A 216 -53.22 -20.97 -6.34
C THR A 216 -52.86 -22.45 -6.35
#